data_AF-A0A1H4TQY9-F1
#
_entry.id   AF-A0A1H4TQY9-F1
#
_cell.length_a   1.000
_cell.length_b   1.000
_cell.length_c   1.000
_cell.angle_alpha   90.00
_cell.angle_beta   90.00
_cell.angle_gamma   90.00
#
_symmetry.space_group_name_H-M   'P 1'
#
loop_
_entity.id
_entity.type
_entity.pdbx_description
1 polymer ?
#
loop_
_entity_poly.entity_id
_entity_poly.type
_entity_poly.pdbx_seq_one_letter_code
_entity_poly.pdbx_strand_id
1 'polypeptide(L)'
;MSSVSGSGANPLRDPADRRLPRIAGPSGLVIFGVTGDLSRKKLMPAVYDLANRGLLPPGFSLVGFARREWANEDFAQEVHDAVKAHARTPFREEVWQQLIQGMRFVQGTFDDDEAFERLRSTIEELDKAQGTGGNFAFYLSVPPRSFPVVIQQLKKHGLADQSGGSWRRAVIEKPFGHDLKSAEELNKVVHEVFEPDQVFRIDHYLGKETVQNILALRFANTMFEPIWNRSFVDHVQITMAEDIGIGGRAGYYDGIGAARDVIQNHLLQLLALTAMEEPASFDAQALAAEKTKVLGAVRLPKDLGKNTVRGQYAAGWQGGEKVIGYLEEDGIDPKSKTDTFAAIKVGIDNRRWAGVPFYLRTGKRLGRRVTEIAVVFQRAPHSPFDHTATEELGQNAIVIRVQPDEGITVRFGSKVPGTSMEIRDVSMDFAYGESFTESSPEAYERLILDVLLGDANLFPRTEEVELSWKILDPIEEYWDKHGRPAQYKSGTWGPAEADEMLARDGRSWRRP
;
A
#
# COMPACT_ATOMS: atom_id res chain seq x y z
N MET A 1 -26.47 6.24 45.65
CA MET A 1 -26.39 7.08 44.44
C MET A 1 -24.93 7.43 44.28
N SER A 2 -24.16 7.01 43.28
CA SER A 2 -24.45 6.84 41.85
C SER A 2 -23.99 5.48 41.31
N SER A 3 -24.81 4.94 40.43
CA SER A 3 -24.62 3.74 39.62
C SER A 3 -23.49 3.90 38.60
N VAL A 4 -22.49 3.01 38.66
CA VAL A 4 -21.66 2.66 37.51
C VAL A 4 -22.25 1.40 36.91
N SER A 5 -22.89 1.51 35.76
CA SER A 5 -23.43 0.38 35.01
C SER A 5 -22.98 0.45 33.56
N GLY A 6 -22.24 -0.57 33.12
CA GLY A 6 -22.26 -1.07 31.75
C GLY A 6 -21.03 -0.78 30.89
N SER A 7 -20.04 -1.67 30.93
CA SER A 7 -19.37 -2.12 29.69
C SER A 7 -18.95 -3.59 29.85
N GLY A 8 -19.37 -4.42 28.90
CA GLY A 8 -19.19 -5.87 28.91
C GLY A 8 -17.75 -6.29 28.64
N ALA A 9 -16.84 -6.07 29.60
CA ALA A 9 -15.52 -6.69 29.58
C ALA A 9 -15.68 -8.16 30.02
N ASN A 10 -15.55 -9.10 29.10
CA ASN A 10 -15.54 -10.53 29.42
C ASN A 10 -14.32 -10.81 30.31
N PRO A 11 -14.50 -11.20 31.60
CA PRO A 11 -13.40 -11.38 32.54
C PRO A 11 -12.49 -12.58 32.21
N LEU A 12 -12.87 -13.41 31.25
CA LEU A 12 -12.07 -14.53 30.73
C LEU A 12 -11.22 -14.15 29.51
N ARG A 13 -11.42 -12.96 28.94
CA ARG A 13 -10.65 -12.49 27.78
C ARG A 13 -9.53 -11.59 28.30
N ASP A 14 -8.32 -12.14 28.37
CA ASP A 14 -7.13 -11.30 28.58
C ASP A 14 -6.89 -10.46 27.31
N PRO A 15 -6.92 -9.12 27.38
CA PRO A 15 -6.60 -8.26 26.24
C PRO A 15 -5.20 -8.50 25.67
N ALA A 16 -4.30 -9.12 26.44
CA ALA A 16 -2.96 -9.51 26.03
C ALA A 16 -2.87 -10.93 25.44
N ASP A 17 -3.94 -11.73 25.44
CA ASP A 17 -3.93 -13.06 24.81
C ASP A 17 -3.97 -12.95 23.28
N ARG A 18 -2.76 -12.93 22.71
CA ARG A 18 -2.52 -12.81 21.25
C ARG A 18 -3.01 -14.02 20.43
N ARG A 19 -3.47 -15.10 21.08
CA ARG A 19 -4.03 -16.28 20.38
C ARG A 19 -5.47 -16.06 19.94
N LEU A 20 -6.19 -15.11 20.56
CA LEU A 20 -7.56 -14.79 20.17
C LEU A 20 -7.54 -13.71 19.09
N PRO A 21 -8.15 -13.97 17.91
CA PRO A 21 -8.23 -12.96 16.88
C PRO A 21 -9.01 -11.73 17.38
N ARG A 22 -8.56 -10.54 16.94
CA ARG A 22 -9.32 -9.30 17.16
C ARG A 22 -10.53 -9.32 16.23
N ILE A 23 -11.70 -9.50 16.83
CA ILE A 23 -12.99 -9.52 16.13
C ILE A 23 -13.54 -8.08 16.14
N ALA A 24 -14.06 -7.62 15.01
CA ALA A 24 -14.71 -6.32 14.93
C ALA A 24 -15.92 -6.24 15.88
N GLY A 25 -16.12 -5.09 16.53
CA GLY A 25 -17.35 -4.82 17.27
C GLY A 25 -18.56 -4.69 16.32
N PRO A 26 -19.78 -4.61 16.86
CA PRO A 26 -20.99 -4.37 16.06
C PRO A 26 -20.79 -3.17 15.13
N SER A 27 -21.00 -3.38 13.82
CA SER A 27 -20.68 -2.39 12.79
C SER A 27 -21.27 -2.75 11.43
N GLY A 28 -21.32 -1.78 10.53
CA GLY A 28 -21.61 -1.98 9.11
C GLY A 28 -20.61 -1.27 8.18
N LEU A 29 -20.63 -1.67 6.91
CA LEU A 29 -19.80 -1.12 5.85
C LEU A 29 -20.69 -0.66 4.69
N VAL A 30 -20.56 0.61 4.30
CA VAL A 30 -21.18 1.18 3.10
C VAL A 30 -20.13 1.25 2.00
N ILE A 31 -20.36 0.63 0.84
CA ILE A 31 -19.46 0.71 -0.31
C ILE A 31 -20.09 1.59 -1.38
N PHE A 32 -19.55 2.79 -1.58
CA PHE A 32 -19.88 3.65 -2.72
C PHE A 32 -19.14 3.14 -3.96
N GLY A 33 -19.86 3.05 -5.09
CA GLY A 33 -19.29 2.48 -6.31
C GLY A 33 -19.17 0.96 -6.26
N VAL A 34 -20.11 0.31 -5.57
CA VAL A 34 -20.10 -1.14 -5.29
C VAL A 34 -20.02 -2.02 -6.54
N THR A 35 -20.46 -1.51 -7.71
CA THR A 35 -20.40 -2.22 -9.00
C THR A 35 -19.04 -2.15 -9.69
N GLY A 36 -18.07 -1.44 -9.10
CA GLY A 36 -16.73 -1.26 -9.68
C GLY A 36 -15.85 -2.52 -9.57
N ASP A 37 -14.84 -2.57 -10.43
CA ASP A 37 -13.87 -3.68 -10.51
C ASP A 37 -13.17 -3.94 -9.18
N LEU A 38 -12.77 -2.89 -8.46
CA LEU A 38 -12.14 -3.01 -7.15
C LEU A 38 -13.07 -3.70 -6.14
N SER A 39 -14.33 -3.25 -6.09
CA SER A 39 -15.33 -3.79 -5.17
C SER A 39 -15.57 -5.28 -5.43
N ARG A 40 -15.80 -5.66 -6.69
CA ARG A 40 -16.07 -7.05 -7.11
C ARG A 40 -14.87 -7.97 -6.91
N LYS A 41 -13.66 -7.53 -7.27
CA LYS A 41 -12.46 -8.38 -7.24
C LYS A 41 -11.79 -8.42 -5.87
N LYS A 42 -12.02 -7.44 -5.00
CA LYS A 42 -11.27 -7.26 -3.74
C LYS A 42 -12.14 -7.01 -2.51
N LEU A 43 -13.02 -6.00 -2.53
CA LEU A 43 -13.73 -5.59 -1.30
C LEU A 43 -14.81 -6.59 -0.87
N MET A 44 -15.71 -6.99 -1.77
CA MET A 44 -16.77 -7.95 -1.43
C MET A 44 -16.19 -9.32 -1.04
N PRO A 45 -15.21 -9.89 -1.78
CA PRO A 45 -14.55 -11.12 -1.37
C PRO A 45 -13.87 -10.99 0.00
N ALA A 46 -13.20 -9.87 0.28
CA ALA A 46 -12.56 -9.63 1.56
C ALA A 46 -13.57 -9.58 2.73
N VAL A 47 -14.72 -8.94 2.55
CA VAL A 47 -15.80 -8.95 3.57
C VAL A 47 -16.27 -10.38 3.84
N TYR A 48 -16.45 -11.20 2.80
CA TYR A 48 -16.81 -12.60 2.96
C TYR A 48 -15.73 -13.40 3.68
N ASP A 49 -14.46 -13.26 3.29
CA ASP A 49 -13.34 -13.96 3.92
C ASP A 49 -13.23 -13.59 5.41
N LEU A 50 -13.47 -12.32 5.78
CA LEU A 50 -13.55 -11.89 7.18
C LEU A 50 -14.71 -12.55 7.93
N ALA A 51 -15.90 -12.65 7.31
CA ALA A 51 -17.04 -13.36 7.90
C ALA A 51 -16.75 -14.87 8.06
N ASN A 52 -16.16 -15.50 7.04
CA ASN A 52 -15.83 -16.92 7.01
C ASN A 52 -14.83 -17.30 8.11
N ARG A 53 -13.88 -16.40 8.40
CA ARG A 53 -12.90 -16.52 9.49
C ARG A 53 -13.46 -16.12 10.86
N GLY A 54 -14.71 -15.70 10.97
CA GLY A 54 -15.34 -15.27 12.23
C GLY A 54 -14.79 -13.94 12.79
N LEU A 55 -14.26 -13.08 11.92
CA LEU A 55 -13.67 -11.78 12.27
C LEU A 55 -14.69 -10.64 12.23
N LEU A 56 -15.86 -10.89 11.64
CA LEU A 56 -17.01 -9.98 11.65
C LEU A 56 -18.05 -10.42 12.69
N PRO A 57 -18.75 -9.48 13.33
CA PRO A 57 -19.83 -9.81 14.25
C PRO A 57 -21.03 -10.40 13.49
N PRO A 58 -21.89 -11.20 14.16
CA PRO A 58 -23.10 -11.73 13.54
C PRO A 58 -24.04 -10.66 12.96
N GLY A 59 -24.15 -9.51 13.61
CA GLY A 59 -24.94 -8.35 13.17
C GLY A 59 -24.23 -7.43 12.17
N PHE A 60 -23.20 -7.91 11.47
CA PHE A 60 -22.50 -7.09 10.48
C PHE A 60 -23.43 -6.74 9.31
N SER A 61 -23.44 -5.48 8.91
CA SER A 61 -24.26 -5.00 7.79
C SER A 61 -23.40 -4.54 6.61
N LEU A 62 -23.80 -4.87 5.38
CA LEU A 62 -23.12 -4.46 4.16
C LEU A 62 -24.10 -3.70 3.26
N VAL A 63 -23.82 -2.44 2.98
CA VAL A 63 -24.65 -1.59 2.12
C VAL A 63 -23.91 -1.24 0.84
N GLY A 64 -24.45 -1.63 -0.30
CA GLY A 64 -23.95 -1.19 -1.61
C GLY A 64 -24.63 0.11 -2.04
N PHE A 65 -23.87 1.07 -2.57
CA PHE A 65 -24.41 2.29 -3.18
C PHE A 65 -23.91 2.45 -4.62
N ALA A 66 -24.83 2.49 -5.58
CA ALA A 66 -24.49 2.73 -6.99
C ALA A 66 -25.68 3.28 -7.80
N ARG A 67 -25.36 3.78 -9.00
CA ARG A 67 -26.35 4.34 -9.94
C ARG A 67 -27.24 3.29 -10.61
N ARG A 68 -26.76 2.05 -10.71
CA ARG A 68 -27.42 0.98 -11.47
C ARG A 68 -28.71 0.58 -10.76
N GLU A 69 -29.80 0.42 -11.52
CA GLU A 69 -31.05 -0.15 -11.02
C GLU A 69 -30.80 -1.60 -10.61
N TRP A 70 -30.94 -1.89 -9.32
CA TRP A 70 -30.98 -3.23 -8.76
C TRP A 70 -32.16 -3.31 -7.80
N ALA A 71 -33.08 -4.24 -8.04
CA ALA A 71 -34.00 -4.68 -7.00
C ALA A 71 -33.21 -5.57 -6.01
N ASN A 72 -33.65 -5.64 -4.74
CA ASN A 72 -32.91 -6.24 -3.61
C ASN A 72 -32.35 -7.67 -3.83
N GLU A 73 -32.82 -8.41 -4.84
CA GLU A 73 -32.35 -9.76 -5.17
C GLU A 73 -31.07 -9.78 -6.06
N ASP A 74 -30.77 -8.70 -6.79
CA ASP A 74 -29.61 -8.66 -7.69
C ASP A 74 -28.29 -8.31 -6.97
N PHE A 75 -28.33 -7.52 -5.90
CA PHE A 75 -27.11 -7.15 -5.16
C PHE A 75 -26.51 -8.35 -4.44
N ALA A 76 -27.33 -9.15 -3.77
CA ALA A 76 -26.86 -10.36 -3.09
C ALA A 76 -26.26 -11.35 -4.10
N GLN A 77 -26.89 -11.52 -5.27
CA GLN A 77 -26.35 -12.39 -6.31
C GLN A 77 -25.00 -11.89 -6.86
N GLU A 78 -24.86 -10.59 -7.08
CA GLU A 78 -23.57 -10.01 -7.49
C GLU A 78 -22.48 -10.27 -6.45
N VAL A 79 -22.77 -10.03 -5.16
CA VAL A 79 -21.83 -10.29 -4.08
C VAL A 79 -21.50 -11.78 -4.02
N HIS A 80 -22.49 -12.66 -4.18
CA HIS A 80 -22.29 -14.11 -4.23
C HIS A 80 -21.32 -14.51 -5.36
N ASP A 81 -21.54 -14.00 -6.57
CA ASP A 81 -20.73 -14.36 -7.75
C ASP A 81 -19.31 -13.81 -7.63
N ALA A 82 -19.17 -12.58 -7.12
CA ALA A 82 -17.87 -11.98 -6.80
C ALA A 82 -17.11 -12.83 -5.76
N VAL A 83 -17.78 -13.26 -4.70
CA VAL A 83 -17.21 -14.13 -3.65
C VAL A 83 -16.80 -15.47 -4.25
N LYS A 84 -17.67 -16.14 -5.02
CA LYS A 84 -17.35 -17.43 -5.66
C LYS A 84 -16.14 -17.34 -6.60
N ALA A 85 -15.97 -16.21 -7.28
CA ALA A 85 -14.88 -16.02 -8.24
C ALA A 85 -13.54 -15.61 -7.60
N HIS A 86 -13.57 -14.92 -6.44
CA HIS A 86 -12.40 -14.19 -5.95
C HIS A 86 -12.08 -14.38 -4.47
N ALA A 87 -12.95 -15.00 -3.68
CA ALA A 87 -12.68 -15.28 -2.27
C ALA A 87 -11.52 -16.27 -2.12
N ARG A 88 -10.75 -16.11 -1.04
CA ARG A 88 -9.62 -16.98 -0.73
C ARG A 88 -10.01 -18.13 0.20
N THR A 89 -11.11 -17.97 0.92
CA THR A 89 -11.67 -19.02 1.77
C THR A 89 -12.67 -19.90 1.01
N PRO A 90 -12.84 -21.17 1.41
CA PRO A 90 -13.89 -22.01 0.85
C PRO A 90 -15.26 -21.40 1.10
N PHE A 91 -16.11 -21.42 0.06
CA PHE A 91 -17.47 -20.96 0.17
C PHE A 91 -18.29 -21.91 1.07
N ARG A 92 -18.84 -21.35 2.15
CA ARG A 92 -19.77 -21.95 3.11
C ARG A 92 -21.12 -21.27 3.04
N GLU A 93 -22.17 -22.07 2.89
CA GLU A 93 -23.55 -21.59 2.75
C GLU A 93 -24.04 -20.92 4.03
N GLU A 94 -23.65 -21.44 5.20
CA GLU A 94 -24.09 -20.90 6.49
C GLU A 94 -23.57 -19.48 6.72
N VAL A 95 -22.31 -19.22 6.34
CA VAL A 95 -21.68 -17.89 6.40
C VAL A 95 -22.39 -16.94 5.43
N TRP A 96 -22.72 -17.43 4.23
CA TRP A 96 -23.44 -16.66 3.22
C TRP A 96 -24.83 -16.25 3.70
N GLN A 97 -25.60 -17.19 4.24
CA GLN A 97 -26.95 -16.96 4.78
C GLN A 97 -26.96 -16.01 5.97
N GLN A 98 -25.87 -15.92 6.73
CA GLN A 98 -25.72 -14.92 7.77
C GLN A 98 -25.46 -13.53 7.16
N LEU A 99 -24.51 -13.43 6.21
CA LEU A 99 -24.11 -12.16 5.63
C LEU A 99 -25.24 -11.48 4.85
N ILE A 100 -26.03 -12.27 4.09
CA ILE A 100 -27.14 -11.75 3.27
C ILE A 100 -28.22 -11.03 4.09
N GLN A 101 -28.42 -11.40 5.36
CA GLN A 101 -29.42 -10.77 6.23
C GLN A 101 -29.12 -9.29 6.48
N GLY A 102 -27.83 -8.95 6.55
CA GLY A 102 -27.33 -7.59 6.72
C GLY A 102 -27.05 -6.85 5.40
N MET A 103 -27.35 -7.44 4.23
CA MET A 103 -27.09 -6.81 2.94
C MET A 103 -28.23 -5.88 2.52
N ARG A 104 -27.91 -4.65 2.11
CA ARG A 104 -28.86 -3.72 1.49
C ARG A 104 -28.22 -3.03 0.29
N PHE A 105 -29.05 -2.63 -0.67
CA PHE A 105 -28.61 -1.81 -1.80
C PHE A 105 -29.38 -0.50 -1.81
N VAL A 106 -28.65 0.59 -2.01
CA VAL A 106 -29.22 1.93 -2.17
C VAL A 106 -28.87 2.44 -3.55
N GLN A 107 -29.91 2.64 -4.35
CA GLN A 107 -29.76 3.21 -5.68
C GLN A 107 -29.70 4.74 -5.61
N GLY A 108 -28.71 5.31 -6.29
CA GLY A 108 -28.59 6.75 -6.45
C GLY A 108 -27.36 7.22 -7.19
N THR A 109 -27.38 8.48 -7.63
CA THR A 109 -26.17 9.21 -8.03
C THR A 109 -25.55 9.89 -6.81
N PHE A 110 -24.28 10.31 -6.91
CA PHE A 110 -23.58 10.91 -5.77
C PHE A 110 -24.09 12.31 -5.43
N ASP A 111 -24.82 12.96 -6.33
CA ASP A 111 -25.44 14.27 -6.19
C ASP A 111 -26.94 14.20 -5.88
N ASP A 112 -27.53 13.01 -5.72
CA ASP A 112 -28.95 12.81 -5.43
C ASP A 112 -29.24 12.87 -3.93
N ASP A 113 -29.90 13.93 -3.48
CA ASP A 113 -30.31 14.11 -2.08
C ASP A 113 -31.28 13.03 -1.60
N GLU A 114 -32.22 12.59 -2.43
CA GLU A 114 -33.19 11.57 -2.05
C GLU A 114 -32.51 10.22 -1.84
N ALA A 115 -31.45 9.92 -2.62
CA ALA A 115 -30.66 8.71 -2.43
C ALA A 115 -29.91 8.70 -1.09
N PHE A 116 -29.39 9.83 -0.65
CA PHE A 116 -28.70 9.92 0.64
C PHE A 116 -29.68 9.88 1.83
N GLU A 117 -30.90 10.41 1.67
CA GLU A 117 -31.97 10.22 2.67
C GLU A 117 -32.41 8.75 2.75
N ARG A 118 -32.52 8.06 1.61
CA ARG A 118 -32.75 6.60 1.57
C ARG A 118 -31.60 5.84 2.22
N LEU A 119 -30.35 6.24 1.98
CA LEU A 119 -29.16 5.64 2.60
C LEU A 119 -29.21 5.77 4.12
N ARG A 120 -29.54 6.97 4.62
CA ARG A 120 -29.73 7.22 6.05
C ARG A 120 -30.80 6.32 6.64
N SER A 121 -31.99 6.29 6.03
CA SER A 121 -33.10 5.42 6.48
C SER A 121 -32.67 3.94 6.51
N THR A 122 -31.98 3.48 5.48
CA THR A 122 -31.45 2.10 5.38
C THR A 122 -30.47 1.77 6.52
N ILE A 123 -29.56 2.70 6.83
CA ILE A 123 -28.59 2.56 7.92
C ILE A 123 -29.28 2.50 9.28
N GLU A 124 -30.28 3.36 9.51
CA GLU A 124 -31.06 3.39 10.75
C GLU A 124 -31.92 2.12 10.93
N GLU A 125 -32.46 1.57 9.84
CA GLU A 125 -33.16 0.28 9.85
C GLU A 125 -32.21 -0.87 10.17
N LEU A 126 -31.04 -0.92 9.54
CA LEU A 126 -30.03 -1.94 9.80
C LEU A 126 -29.48 -1.86 11.22
N ASP A 127 -29.28 -0.66 11.76
CA ASP A 127 -28.86 -0.50 13.15
C ASP A 127 -29.88 -1.11 14.12
N LYS A 128 -31.18 -0.89 13.89
CA LYS A 128 -32.25 -1.49 14.70
C LYS A 128 -32.38 -3.00 14.51
N ALA A 129 -32.24 -3.49 13.28
CA ALA A 129 -32.48 -4.89 12.93
C ALA A 129 -31.29 -5.81 13.23
N GLN A 130 -30.06 -5.33 13.00
CA GLN A 130 -28.81 -6.09 13.13
C GLN A 130 -27.99 -5.68 14.36
N GLY A 131 -28.31 -4.55 15.00
CA GLY A 131 -27.62 -4.08 16.20
C GLY A 131 -26.21 -3.56 15.91
N THR A 132 -26.02 -2.81 14.83
CA THR A 132 -24.69 -2.27 14.46
C THR A 132 -24.15 -1.25 15.46
N GLY A 133 -24.97 -0.76 16.40
CA GLY A 133 -24.58 0.18 17.44
C GLY A 133 -24.29 1.58 16.88
N GLY A 134 -24.91 1.92 15.74
CA GLY A 134 -24.67 3.15 14.99
C GLY A 134 -23.31 3.20 14.29
N ASN A 135 -22.51 2.13 14.32
CA ASN A 135 -21.15 2.13 13.81
C ASN A 135 -21.11 1.82 12.31
N PHE A 136 -20.66 2.77 11.48
CA PHE A 136 -20.52 2.53 10.04
C PHE A 136 -19.23 3.10 9.46
N ALA A 137 -18.60 2.30 8.61
CA ALA A 137 -17.51 2.74 7.73
C ALA A 137 -18.06 3.04 6.33
N PHE A 138 -17.67 4.17 5.76
CA PHE A 138 -18.03 4.61 4.41
C PHE A 138 -16.83 4.43 3.49
N TYR A 139 -16.88 3.41 2.64
CA TYR A 139 -15.83 3.07 1.69
C TYR A 139 -16.08 3.76 0.34
N LEU A 140 -15.22 4.70 -0.01
CA LEU A 140 -15.31 5.48 -1.25
C LEU A 140 -14.56 4.77 -2.38
N SER A 141 -15.12 3.66 -2.89
CA SER A 141 -14.61 2.95 -4.07
C SER A 141 -15.09 3.62 -5.37
N VAL A 142 -14.85 4.92 -5.49
CA VAL A 142 -15.35 5.79 -6.56
C VAL A 142 -14.20 6.58 -7.19
N PRO A 143 -14.36 7.13 -8.41
CA PRO A 143 -13.33 7.98 -9.01
C PRO A 143 -13.04 9.22 -8.15
N PRO A 144 -11.77 9.68 -8.05
CA PRO A 144 -11.34 10.76 -7.14
C PRO A 144 -12.16 12.05 -7.22
N ARG A 145 -12.57 12.44 -8.43
CA ARG A 145 -13.44 13.61 -8.67
C ARG A 145 -14.78 13.56 -7.93
N SER A 146 -15.20 12.38 -7.49
CA SER A 146 -16.47 12.15 -6.80
C SER A 146 -16.33 12.21 -5.28
N PHE A 147 -15.10 12.16 -4.73
CA PHE A 147 -14.89 12.20 -3.28
C PHE A 147 -15.50 13.44 -2.64
N PRO A 148 -15.29 14.67 -3.15
CA PRO A 148 -15.86 15.86 -2.51
C PRO A 148 -17.39 15.81 -2.47
N VAL A 149 -18.02 15.35 -3.55
CA VAL A 149 -19.48 15.26 -3.66
C VAL A 149 -20.05 14.28 -2.64
N VAL A 150 -19.48 13.07 -2.56
CA VAL A 150 -19.93 12.05 -1.61
C VAL A 150 -19.75 12.52 -0.16
N ILE A 151 -18.58 13.08 0.16
CA ILE A 151 -18.25 13.57 1.51
C ILE A 151 -19.21 14.70 1.93
N GLN A 152 -19.49 15.65 1.04
CA GLN A 152 -20.44 16.74 1.31
C GLN A 152 -21.86 16.21 1.52
N GLN A 153 -22.29 15.19 0.77
CA GLN A 153 -23.58 14.57 0.99
C GLN A 153 -23.65 13.81 2.31
N LEU A 154 -22.60 13.09 2.70
CA LEU A 154 -22.52 12.44 4.01
C LEU A 154 -22.71 13.45 5.16
N LYS A 155 -22.12 14.65 5.03
CA LYS A 155 -22.33 15.75 5.99
C LYS A 155 -23.74 16.30 5.94
N LYS A 156 -24.24 16.65 4.75
CA LYS A 156 -25.55 17.28 4.57
C LYS A 156 -26.69 16.45 5.16
N HIS A 157 -26.60 15.13 5.04
CA HIS A 157 -27.63 14.20 5.51
C HIS A 157 -27.34 13.62 6.90
N GLY A 158 -26.34 14.14 7.62
CA GLY A 158 -26.00 13.71 9.00
C GLY A 158 -25.48 12.27 9.11
N LEU A 159 -25.02 11.67 8.00
CA LEU A 159 -24.49 10.31 7.97
C LEU A 159 -23.11 10.20 8.62
N ALA A 160 -22.36 11.30 8.63
CA ALA A 160 -21.07 11.41 9.31
C ALA A 160 -21.19 11.73 10.81
N ASP A 161 -22.39 12.05 11.31
CA ASP A 161 -22.58 12.45 12.70
C ASP A 161 -22.46 11.24 13.63
N GLN A 162 -21.69 11.42 14.71
CA GLN A 162 -21.56 10.44 15.79
C GLN A 162 -22.66 10.67 16.84
N SER A 163 -23.28 9.59 17.31
CA SER A 163 -24.30 9.63 18.36
C SER A 163 -24.17 8.46 19.33
N GLY A 164 -24.40 8.69 20.62
CA GLY A 164 -24.47 7.60 21.62
C GLY A 164 -23.20 6.75 21.77
N GLY A 165 -22.01 7.29 21.47
CA GLY A 165 -20.75 6.56 21.51
C GLY A 165 -20.41 5.76 20.24
N SER A 166 -21.20 5.92 19.18
CA SER A 166 -20.92 5.32 17.87
C SER A 166 -19.75 6.00 17.14
N TRP A 167 -19.12 5.27 16.24
CA TRP A 167 -18.10 5.79 15.34
C TRP A 167 -18.57 5.84 13.89
N ARG A 168 -18.11 6.87 13.17
CA ARG A 168 -18.26 7.03 11.72
C ARG A 168 -16.85 7.13 11.14
N ARG A 169 -16.55 6.32 10.13
CA ARG A 169 -15.22 6.27 9.53
C ARG A 169 -15.30 6.41 8.02
N ALA A 170 -14.40 7.17 7.42
CA ALA A 170 -14.27 7.31 5.98
C ALA A 170 -13.07 6.52 5.50
N VAL A 171 -13.27 5.65 4.50
CA VAL A 171 -12.19 4.93 3.83
C VAL A 171 -12.03 5.50 2.42
N ILE A 172 -10.86 6.02 2.12
CA ILE A 172 -10.57 6.74 0.88
C ILE A 172 -9.50 5.98 0.11
N GLU A 173 -9.79 5.65 -1.15
CA GLU A 173 -8.85 5.02 -2.07
C GLU A 173 -7.92 6.04 -2.74
N LYS A 174 -6.77 5.54 -3.18
CA LYS A 174 -5.86 6.34 -4.01
C LYS A 174 -6.49 6.63 -5.39
N PRO A 175 -6.07 7.70 -6.08
CA PRO A 175 -5.06 8.69 -5.73
C PRO A 175 -5.52 9.77 -4.72
N PHE A 176 -4.62 10.17 -3.82
CA PHE A 176 -4.83 11.26 -2.85
C PHE A 176 -4.34 12.59 -3.43
N GLY A 177 -5.12 13.15 -4.36
CA GLY A 177 -4.68 14.28 -5.18
C GLY A 177 -3.80 13.84 -6.35
N HIS A 178 -3.40 14.78 -7.18
CA HIS A 178 -2.48 14.61 -8.33
C HIS A 178 -1.23 15.49 -8.25
N ASP A 179 -1.17 16.33 -7.22
CA ASP A 179 -0.08 17.18 -6.78
C ASP A 179 -0.33 17.56 -5.31
N LEU A 180 0.59 18.29 -4.67
CA LEU A 180 0.43 18.75 -3.29
C LEU A 180 -0.85 19.59 -3.11
N LYS A 181 -1.11 20.53 -4.02
CA LYS A 181 -2.22 21.48 -3.88
C LYS A 181 -3.57 20.76 -3.88
N SER A 182 -3.79 19.86 -4.83
CA SER A 182 -5.02 19.07 -4.91
C SER A 182 -5.16 18.07 -3.76
N ALA A 183 -4.04 17.58 -3.20
CA ALA A 183 -4.07 16.78 -1.98
C ALA A 183 -4.51 17.60 -0.76
N GLU A 184 -3.98 18.81 -0.60
CA GLU A 184 -4.39 19.77 0.45
C GLU A 184 -5.87 20.15 0.31
N GLU A 185 -6.35 20.40 -0.91
CA GLU A 185 -7.76 20.68 -1.20
C GLU A 185 -8.67 19.50 -0.84
N LEU A 186 -8.29 18.27 -1.21
CA LEU A 186 -9.02 17.06 -0.83
C LEU A 186 -9.04 16.89 0.70
N ASN A 187 -7.89 17.06 1.35
CA ASN A 187 -7.78 16.94 2.81
C ASN A 187 -8.68 17.95 3.52
N LYS A 188 -8.77 19.18 3.02
CA LYS A 188 -9.68 20.19 3.56
C LYS A 188 -11.15 19.74 3.49
N VAL A 189 -11.59 19.24 2.34
CA VAL A 189 -12.98 18.76 2.18
C VAL A 189 -13.27 17.58 3.10
N VAL A 190 -12.32 16.65 3.24
CA VAL A 190 -12.45 15.49 4.14
C VAL A 190 -12.57 15.96 5.60
N HIS A 191 -11.70 16.87 6.04
CA HIS A 191 -11.64 17.35 7.42
C HIS A 191 -12.74 18.36 7.79
N GLU A 192 -13.53 18.84 6.82
CA GLU A 192 -14.78 19.53 7.11
C GLU A 192 -15.89 18.59 7.62
N VAL A 193 -15.71 17.28 7.46
CA VAL A 193 -16.72 16.25 7.75
C VAL A 193 -16.23 15.21 8.75
N PHE A 194 -14.97 14.78 8.63
CA PHE A 194 -14.38 13.73 9.46
C PHE A 194 -13.15 14.22 10.20
N GLU A 195 -13.08 13.88 11.48
CA GLU A 195 -11.89 14.09 12.31
C GLU A 195 -10.71 13.24 11.82
N PRO A 196 -9.45 13.63 12.07
CA PRO A 196 -8.28 12.93 11.53
C PRO A 196 -8.16 11.44 11.87
N ASP A 197 -8.69 11.01 13.01
CA ASP A 197 -8.72 9.62 13.46
C ASP A 197 -9.86 8.79 12.84
N GLN A 198 -10.82 9.46 12.20
CA GLN A 198 -11.93 8.83 11.48
C GLN A 198 -11.61 8.54 10.01
N VAL A 199 -10.48 9.04 9.50
CA VAL A 199 -10.11 8.95 8.07
C VAL A 199 -9.04 7.88 7.86
N PHE A 200 -9.37 6.91 7.02
CA PHE A 200 -8.55 5.76 6.67
C PHE A 200 -8.18 5.83 5.20
N ARG A 201 -6.94 6.26 4.91
CA ARG A 201 -6.41 6.37 3.56
C ARG A 201 -5.79 5.03 3.15
N ILE A 202 -6.28 4.42 2.09
CA ILE A 202 -5.80 3.11 1.65
C ILE A 202 -4.48 3.23 0.90
N ASP A 203 -3.44 2.64 1.48
CA ASP A 203 -2.29 2.12 0.75
C ASP A 203 -2.23 0.60 0.97
N HIS A 204 -2.67 -0.17 -0.02
CA HIS A 204 -2.74 -1.63 0.10
C HIS A 204 -1.38 -2.31 0.30
N TYR A 205 -0.25 -1.65 0.06
CA TYR A 205 1.06 -2.23 0.39
C TYR A 205 1.29 -2.27 1.90
N LEU A 206 0.80 -1.28 2.65
CA LEU A 206 0.90 -1.28 4.12
C LEU A 206 0.08 -2.42 4.75
N GLY A 207 -0.96 -2.89 4.06
CA GLY A 207 -1.74 -4.07 4.45
C GLY A 207 -1.02 -5.41 4.28
N LYS A 208 0.17 -5.44 3.65
CA LYS A 208 0.93 -6.69 3.45
C LYS A 208 1.71 -7.06 4.69
N GLU A 209 1.65 -8.34 5.05
CA GLU A 209 2.34 -8.89 6.23
C GLU A 209 3.85 -8.62 6.22
N THR A 210 4.49 -8.76 5.05
CA THR A 210 5.93 -8.50 4.87
C THR A 210 6.34 -7.06 5.11
N VAL A 211 5.44 -6.09 4.89
CA VAL A 211 5.73 -4.69 5.14
C VAL A 211 5.77 -4.41 6.64
N GLN A 212 4.90 -5.03 7.42
CA GLN A 212 4.96 -4.96 8.89
C GLN A 212 6.19 -5.68 9.44
N ASN A 213 6.61 -6.77 8.79
CA ASN A 213 7.81 -7.50 9.20
C ASN A 213 9.10 -6.67 9.13
N ILE A 214 9.13 -5.58 8.36
CA ILE A 214 10.24 -4.61 8.39
C ILE A 214 10.46 -4.10 9.82
N LEU A 215 9.38 -3.79 10.55
CA LEU A 215 9.45 -3.29 11.92
C LEU A 215 9.94 -4.37 12.88
N ALA A 216 9.46 -5.60 12.74
CA ALA A 216 9.90 -6.73 13.56
C ALA A 216 11.38 -7.04 13.30
N LEU A 217 11.80 -7.10 12.03
CA LEU A 217 13.18 -7.34 11.64
C LEU A 217 14.12 -6.32 12.28
N ARG A 218 13.77 -5.03 12.23
CA ARG A 218 14.60 -3.95 12.74
C ARG A 218 14.60 -3.91 14.27
N PHE A 219 13.43 -3.76 14.88
CA PHE A 219 13.34 -3.37 16.29
C PHE A 219 13.23 -4.54 17.28
N ALA A 220 12.90 -5.75 16.82
CA ALA A 220 12.88 -6.93 17.69
C ALA A 220 14.23 -7.68 17.73
N ASN A 221 15.19 -7.33 16.86
CA ASN A 221 16.43 -8.07 16.70
C ASN A 221 17.66 -7.21 16.99
N THR A 222 18.31 -7.45 18.13
CA THR A 222 19.58 -6.81 18.52
C THR A 222 20.69 -7.02 17.49
N MET A 223 20.61 -8.05 16.65
CA MET A 223 21.60 -8.33 15.61
C MET A 223 21.55 -7.30 14.45
N PHE A 224 20.37 -6.77 14.11
CA PHE A 224 20.20 -5.95 12.90
C PHE A 224 20.17 -4.45 13.18
N GLU A 225 19.53 -3.99 14.26
CA GLU A 225 19.41 -2.55 14.52
C GLU A 225 20.77 -1.81 14.64
N PRO A 226 21.83 -2.36 15.30
CA PRO A 226 23.12 -1.67 15.42
C PRO A 226 23.81 -1.42 14.08
N ILE A 227 23.54 -2.24 13.06
CA ILE A 227 24.12 -2.10 11.71
C ILE A 227 23.21 -1.31 10.77
N TRP A 228 22.04 -0.87 11.22
CA TRP A 228 21.04 -0.17 10.39
C TRP A 228 21.26 1.36 10.34
N ASN A 229 22.46 1.78 9.95
CA ASN A 229 22.83 3.20 9.87
C ASN A 229 24.03 3.44 8.94
N ARG A 230 24.33 4.72 8.66
CA ARG A 230 25.43 5.20 7.80
C ARG A 230 26.84 4.69 8.12
N SER A 231 27.09 4.15 9.31
CA SER A 231 28.40 3.58 9.64
C SER A 231 28.62 2.22 8.97
N PHE A 232 27.54 1.54 8.57
CA PHE A 232 27.59 0.20 8.00
C PHE A 232 26.86 0.11 6.65
N VAL A 233 25.78 0.86 6.45
CA VAL A 233 25.03 0.86 5.19
C VAL A 233 25.74 1.77 4.18
N ASP A 234 25.93 1.26 2.95
CA ASP A 234 26.44 2.02 1.82
C ASP A 234 25.29 2.72 1.08
N HIS A 235 24.23 1.98 0.75
CA HIS A 235 23.03 2.50 0.09
C HIS A 235 21.82 1.59 0.31
N VAL A 236 20.64 2.12 0.01
CA VAL A 236 19.38 1.38 0.02
C VAL A 236 18.76 1.41 -1.37
N GLN A 237 18.27 0.26 -1.86
CA GLN A 237 17.50 0.17 -3.10
C GLN A 237 16.09 -0.31 -2.78
N ILE A 238 15.06 0.38 -3.26
CA ILE A 238 13.67 -0.03 -3.16
C ILE A 238 13.13 -0.18 -4.57
N THR A 239 12.77 -1.41 -4.95
CA THR A 239 12.28 -1.75 -6.29
C THR A 239 10.84 -2.23 -6.21
N MET A 240 9.98 -1.67 -7.06
CA MET A 240 8.66 -2.25 -7.38
C MET A 240 8.54 -2.41 -8.90
N ALA A 241 8.83 -3.61 -9.39
CA ALA A 241 8.73 -3.94 -10.80
C ALA A 241 7.45 -4.73 -11.09
N GLU A 242 6.84 -4.44 -12.23
CA GLU A 242 5.70 -5.18 -12.79
C GLU A 242 6.07 -5.68 -14.19
N ASP A 243 5.78 -6.95 -14.48
CA ASP A 243 5.92 -7.55 -15.81
C ASP A 243 4.72 -7.28 -16.74
N ILE A 244 3.62 -6.79 -16.18
CA ILE A 244 2.43 -6.38 -16.92
C ILE A 244 2.56 -4.96 -17.49
N GLY A 245 1.86 -4.70 -18.60
CA GLY A 245 1.68 -3.35 -19.16
C GLY A 245 0.53 -2.59 -18.51
N ILE A 246 0.07 -1.52 -19.16
CA ILE A 246 -1.09 -0.75 -18.66
C ILE A 246 -2.42 -1.51 -18.81
N GLY A 247 -2.49 -2.43 -19.78
CA GLY A 247 -3.71 -3.18 -20.11
C GLY A 247 -4.84 -2.24 -20.55
N GLY A 248 -6.10 -2.58 -20.24
CA GLY A 248 -7.28 -1.76 -20.59
C GLY A 248 -7.45 -0.47 -19.79
N ARG A 249 -6.39 0.05 -19.14
CA ARG A 249 -6.45 1.23 -18.26
C ARG A 249 -5.85 2.50 -18.88
N ALA A 250 -5.77 2.57 -20.21
CA ALA A 250 -5.17 3.70 -20.93
C ALA A 250 -5.67 5.06 -20.45
N GLY A 251 -7.00 5.28 -20.44
CA GLY A 251 -7.58 6.56 -20.02
C GLY A 251 -7.47 6.91 -18.53
N TYR A 252 -7.07 5.96 -17.68
CA TYR A 252 -6.75 6.23 -16.26
C TYR A 252 -5.25 6.47 -16.08
N TYR A 253 -4.40 5.68 -16.75
CA TYR A 253 -2.96 5.71 -16.53
C TYR A 253 -2.29 6.90 -17.21
N ASP A 254 -2.76 7.29 -18.39
CA ASP A 254 -2.22 8.42 -19.13
C ASP A 254 -2.52 9.74 -18.39
N GLY A 255 -1.47 10.50 -18.05
CA GLY A 255 -1.55 11.67 -17.18
C GLY A 255 -1.25 11.40 -15.69
N ILE A 256 -1.21 10.14 -15.25
CA ILE A 256 -0.75 9.78 -13.89
C ILE A 256 0.73 9.42 -13.92
N GLY A 257 1.09 8.38 -14.69
CA GLY A 257 2.46 7.88 -14.77
C GLY A 257 2.89 6.97 -13.61
N ALA A 258 4.03 6.31 -13.76
CA ALA A 258 4.56 5.36 -12.78
C ALA A 258 5.01 6.05 -11.49
N ALA A 259 5.56 7.26 -11.61
CA ALA A 259 5.98 8.05 -10.47
C ALA A 259 4.80 8.42 -9.53
N ARG A 260 3.71 9.00 -10.05
CA ARG A 260 2.52 9.30 -9.23
C ARG A 260 1.78 8.04 -8.77
N ASP A 261 1.68 7.01 -9.61
CA ASP A 261 0.93 5.79 -9.26
C ASP A 261 1.62 4.97 -8.16
N VAL A 262 2.96 5.00 -8.09
CA VAL A 262 3.74 4.07 -7.26
C VAL A 262 4.80 4.74 -6.38
N ILE A 263 5.58 5.70 -6.87
CA ILE A 263 6.63 6.34 -6.05
C ILE A 263 5.98 7.18 -4.95
N GLN A 264 5.01 8.02 -5.32
CA GLN A 264 4.33 8.97 -4.42
C GLN A 264 3.80 8.29 -3.14
N ASN A 265 3.24 7.09 -3.29
CA ASN A 265 2.63 6.33 -2.21
C ASN A 265 3.55 5.19 -1.75
N HIS A 266 3.51 4.05 -2.44
CA HIS A 266 4.06 2.77 -2.01
C HIS A 266 5.55 2.86 -1.71
N LEU A 267 6.37 3.39 -2.63
CA LEU A 267 7.82 3.40 -2.41
C LEU A 267 8.27 4.39 -1.34
N LEU A 268 7.61 5.55 -1.23
CA LEU A 268 7.91 6.51 -0.16
C LEU A 268 7.45 6.00 1.21
N GLN A 269 6.36 5.24 1.28
CA GLN A 269 5.95 4.55 2.50
C GLN A 269 6.94 3.45 2.90
N LEU A 270 7.41 2.63 1.94
CA LEU A 270 8.48 1.65 2.19
C LEU A 270 9.79 2.32 2.61
N LEU A 271 10.14 3.47 2.01
CA LEU A 271 11.29 4.28 2.44
C LEU A 271 11.12 4.73 3.89
N ALA A 272 9.95 5.26 4.26
CA ALA A 272 9.69 5.73 5.61
C ALA A 272 9.86 4.58 6.63
N LEU A 273 9.28 3.41 6.38
CA LEU A 273 9.42 2.23 7.24
C LEU A 273 10.86 1.70 7.32
N THR A 274 11.61 1.78 6.23
CA THR A 274 13.02 1.37 6.17
C THR A 274 13.92 2.32 6.95
N ALA A 275 13.61 3.61 6.94
CA ALA A 275 14.51 4.65 7.44
C ALA A 275 14.11 5.28 8.79
N MET A 276 12.87 5.13 9.25
CA MET A 276 12.37 5.66 10.53
C MET A 276 13.23 5.25 11.72
N GLU A 277 13.28 6.07 12.78
CA GLU A 277 13.87 5.64 14.05
C GLU A 277 12.97 4.62 14.75
N GLU A 278 13.50 4.01 15.82
CA GLU A 278 12.69 3.17 16.70
C GLU A 278 11.60 4.03 17.36
N PRO A 279 10.31 3.70 17.17
CA PRO A 279 9.23 4.45 17.77
C PRO A 279 9.14 4.14 19.27
N ALA A 280 8.61 5.07 20.06
CA ALA A 280 8.43 4.87 21.50
C ALA A 280 7.44 3.72 21.83
N SER A 281 6.55 3.42 20.89
CA SER A 281 5.52 2.39 20.95
C SER A 281 5.07 2.04 19.52
N PHE A 282 4.34 0.92 19.37
CA PHE A 282 3.75 0.51 18.09
C PHE A 282 2.30 0.99 17.90
N ASP A 283 1.93 2.09 18.57
CA ASP A 283 0.64 2.74 18.30
C ASP A 283 0.72 3.67 17.07
N ALA A 284 -0.46 4.02 16.54
CA ALA A 284 -0.56 4.71 15.27
C ALA A 284 0.09 6.09 15.30
N GLN A 285 0.10 6.75 16.46
CA GLN A 285 0.65 8.09 16.61
C GLN A 285 2.17 8.05 16.64
N ALA A 286 2.77 7.14 17.43
CA ALA A 286 4.22 6.98 17.52
C ALA A 286 4.82 6.53 16.18
N LEU A 287 4.16 5.59 15.50
CA LEU A 287 4.59 5.15 14.16
C LEU A 287 4.48 6.27 13.12
N ALA A 288 3.36 7.01 13.10
CA ALA A 288 3.19 8.13 12.19
C ALA A 288 4.23 9.23 12.43
N ALA A 289 4.53 9.56 13.69
CA ALA A 289 5.52 10.58 14.02
C ALA A 289 6.91 10.25 13.45
N GLU A 290 7.36 9.00 13.58
CA GLU A 290 8.67 8.59 13.08
C GLU A 290 8.70 8.45 11.55
N LYS A 291 7.59 8.06 10.90
CA LYS A 291 7.46 8.09 9.43
C LYS A 291 7.50 9.52 8.89
N THR A 292 6.67 10.42 9.44
CA THR A 292 6.62 11.84 9.07
C THR A 292 7.98 12.52 9.23
N LYS A 293 8.66 12.28 10.35
CA LYS A 293 10.00 12.82 10.62
C LYS A 293 11.01 12.44 9.54
N VAL A 294 10.98 11.20 9.06
CA VAL A 294 11.85 10.77 7.96
C VAL A 294 11.44 11.37 6.63
N LEU A 295 10.15 11.35 6.28
CA LEU A 295 9.66 11.95 5.04
C LEU A 295 10.00 13.46 4.98
N GLY A 296 9.86 14.19 6.09
CA GLY A 296 10.26 15.60 6.20
C GLY A 296 11.77 15.83 6.14
N ALA A 297 12.57 14.81 6.41
CA ALA A 297 14.03 14.84 6.27
C ALA A 297 14.50 14.41 4.87
N VAL A 298 13.62 13.95 3.98
CA VAL A 298 14.01 13.62 2.60
C VAL A 298 14.52 14.88 1.89
N ARG A 299 15.64 14.73 1.17
CA ARG A 299 16.25 15.78 0.36
C ARG A 299 16.46 15.27 -1.06
N LEU A 300 16.00 16.06 -2.01
CA LEU A 300 16.29 15.86 -3.42
C LEU A 300 17.73 16.31 -3.74
N PRO A 301 18.43 15.60 -4.64
CA PRO A 301 19.70 16.06 -5.18
C PRO A 301 19.56 17.39 -5.91
N LYS A 302 20.61 18.23 -5.88
CA LYS A 302 20.61 19.53 -6.59
C LYS A 302 20.43 19.40 -8.10
N ASP A 303 20.98 18.34 -8.70
CA ASP A 303 20.92 18.06 -10.13
C ASP A 303 19.90 16.93 -10.36
N LEU A 304 18.63 17.30 -10.57
CA LEU A 304 17.57 16.32 -10.82
C LEU A 304 17.80 15.54 -12.11
N GLY A 305 18.37 16.17 -13.15
CA GLY A 305 18.62 15.52 -14.43
C GLY A 305 19.58 14.32 -14.36
N LYS A 306 20.56 14.38 -13.45
CA LYS A 306 21.50 13.26 -13.23
C LYS A 306 21.03 12.21 -12.24
N ASN A 307 20.04 12.54 -11.41
CA ASN A 307 19.64 11.74 -10.25
C ASN A 307 18.18 11.29 -10.27
N THR A 308 17.47 11.56 -11.37
CA THR A 308 16.11 11.09 -11.61
C THR A 308 16.00 10.67 -13.08
N VAL A 309 15.25 9.60 -13.34
CA VAL A 309 15.04 9.05 -14.66
C VAL A 309 13.57 8.69 -14.81
N ARG A 310 12.96 9.10 -15.91
CA ARG A 310 11.66 8.59 -16.35
C ARG A 310 11.80 7.89 -17.70
N GLY A 311 11.07 6.79 -17.87
CA GLY A 311 11.09 5.98 -19.07
C GLY A 311 9.70 5.58 -19.53
N GLN A 312 9.61 5.13 -20.77
CA GLN A 312 8.38 4.65 -21.40
C GLN A 312 8.68 3.37 -22.18
N TYR A 313 7.89 2.31 -21.96
CA TYR A 313 8.18 1.02 -22.58
C TYR A 313 7.89 1.05 -24.09
N ALA A 314 8.79 0.47 -24.86
CA ALA A 314 8.68 0.23 -26.28
C ALA A 314 8.35 -1.25 -26.55
N ALA A 315 7.99 -1.55 -27.80
CA ALA A 315 7.74 -2.90 -28.25
C ALA A 315 8.92 -3.83 -27.92
N GLY A 316 8.61 -5.06 -27.50
CA GLY A 316 9.61 -5.96 -26.96
C GLY A 316 9.08 -7.38 -26.79
N TRP A 317 9.68 -8.10 -25.85
CA TRP A 317 9.32 -9.48 -25.55
C TRP A 317 9.08 -9.62 -24.04
N GLN A 318 7.91 -10.08 -23.65
CA GLN A 318 7.57 -10.36 -22.26
C GLN A 318 7.13 -11.82 -22.15
N GLY A 319 7.79 -12.62 -21.30
CA GLY A 319 7.39 -14.03 -21.11
C GLY A 319 7.40 -14.89 -22.39
N GLY A 320 8.21 -14.53 -23.39
CA GLY A 320 8.24 -15.23 -24.70
C GLY A 320 7.21 -14.73 -25.72
N GLU A 321 6.37 -13.76 -25.36
CA GLU A 321 5.39 -13.16 -26.28
C GLU A 321 5.85 -11.77 -26.74
N LYS A 322 5.58 -11.45 -28.02
CA LYS A 322 5.86 -10.12 -28.56
C LYS A 322 4.76 -9.16 -28.10
N VAL A 323 5.18 -8.04 -27.52
CA VAL A 323 4.28 -7.02 -26.97
C VAL A 323 4.54 -5.66 -27.62
N ILE A 324 3.50 -4.84 -27.71
CA ILE A 324 3.55 -3.49 -28.30
C ILE A 324 4.13 -2.46 -27.32
N GLY A 325 4.55 -1.30 -27.84
CA GLY A 325 4.98 -0.16 -27.03
C GLY A 325 3.81 0.61 -26.40
N TYR A 326 4.09 1.43 -25.39
CA TYR A 326 3.07 2.22 -24.69
C TYR A 326 2.29 3.15 -25.61
N LEU A 327 2.98 3.82 -26.55
CA LEU A 327 2.37 4.72 -27.52
C LEU A 327 1.55 4.01 -28.61
N GLU A 328 1.59 2.68 -28.65
CA GLU A 328 0.82 1.83 -29.56
C GLU A 328 -0.40 1.22 -28.87
N GLU A 329 -0.55 1.37 -27.55
CA GLU A 329 -1.69 0.86 -26.79
C GLU A 329 -2.97 1.62 -27.17
N ASP A 330 -4.10 0.91 -27.21
CA ASP A 330 -5.39 1.51 -27.56
C ASP A 330 -5.78 2.58 -26.53
N GLY A 331 -6.21 3.75 -27.02
CA GLY A 331 -6.57 4.90 -26.19
C GLY A 331 -5.40 5.75 -25.66
N ILE A 332 -4.16 5.49 -26.07
CA ILE A 332 -3.00 6.35 -25.74
C ILE A 332 -2.70 7.33 -26.87
N ASP A 333 -2.43 8.60 -26.52
CA ASP A 333 -1.94 9.58 -27.49
C ASP A 333 -0.51 9.19 -27.95
N PRO A 334 -0.25 9.03 -29.27
CA PRO A 334 1.10 8.76 -29.79
C PRO A 334 2.15 9.82 -29.43
N LYS A 335 1.74 10.98 -28.91
CA LYS A 335 2.62 12.05 -28.42
C LYS A 335 2.73 12.11 -26.90
N SER A 336 2.09 11.18 -26.18
CA SER A 336 2.09 11.14 -24.72
C SER A 336 3.51 11.13 -24.15
N LYS A 337 3.70 11.90 -23.09
CA LYS A 337 4.94 11.97 -22.30
C LYS A 337 4.83 11.24 -20.96
N THR A 338 3.72 10.52 -20.73
CA THR A 338 3.50 9.76 -19.50
C THR A 338 4.58 8.69 -19.35
N ASP A 339 5.16 8.62 -18.16
CA ASP A 339 6.16 7.62 -17.80
C ASP A 339 5.51 6.28 -17.43
N THR A 340 6.12 5.19 -17.88
CA THR A 340 5.80 3.83 -17.45
C THR A 340 6.92 3.22 -16.60
N PHE A 341 7.99 3.97 -16.38
CA PHE A 341 9.11 3.67 -15.52
C PHE A 341 9.57 4.97 -14.86
N ALA A 342 9.90 4.91 -13.58
CA ALA A 342 10.48 6.02 -12.85
C ALA A 342 11.55 5.52 -11.88
N ALA A 343 12.68 6.21 -11.82
CA ALA A 343 13.73 5.97 -10.85
C ALA A 343 14.22 7.30 -10.26
N ILE A 344 14.36 7.37 -8.95
CA ILE A 344 14.80 8.57 -8.24
C ILE A 344 15.87 8.21 -7.19
N LYS A 345 16.85 9.09 -7.04
CA LYS A 345 17.78 9.06 -5.90
C LYS A 345 17.39 10.17 -4.92
N VAL A 346 17.27 9.82 -3.65
CA VAL A 346 17.03 10.77 -2.57
C VAL A 346 18.04 10.56 -1.44
N GLY A 347 18.31 11.61 -0.67
CA GLY A 347 19.01 11.53 0.61
C GLY A 347 18.04 11.73 1.77
N ILE A 348 18.46 11.36 2.97
CA ILE A 348 17.72 11.63 4.22
C ILE A 348 18.62 12.42 5.15
N ASP A 349 18.24 13.66 5.43
CA ASP A 349 19.02 14.64 6.18
C ASP A 349 18.82 14.46 7.69
N ASN A 350 19.33 13.35 8.20
CA ASN A 350 19.40 13.06 9.62
C ASN A 350 20.69 12.32 9.97
N ARG A 351 20.98 12.19 11.27
CA ARG A 351 22.23 11.55 11.73
C ARG A 351 22.38 10.10 11.28
N ARG A 352 21.28 9.34 11.21
CA ARG A 352 21.30 7.91 10.87
C ARG A 352 21.67 7.68 9.41
N TRP A 353 21.20 8.53 8.50
CA TRP A 353 21.28 8.32 7.06
C TRP A 353 22.10 9.36 6.30
N ALA A 354 22.71 10.33 6.99
CA ALA A 354 23.55 11.35 6.36
C ALA A 354 24.61 10.73 5.44
N GLY A 355 24.52 11.06 4.15
CA GLY A 355 25.43 10.57 3.09
C GLY A 355 25.05 9.22 2.47
N VAL A 356 24.04 8.51 2.99
CA VAL A 356 23.55 7.25 2.43
C VAL A 356 22.44 7.54 1.42
N PRO A 357 22.62 7.22 0.12
CA PRO A 357 21.57 7.42 -0.86
C PRO A 357 20.52 6.30 -0.81
N PHE A 358 19.27 6.70 -1.03
CA PHE A 358 18.14 5.82 -1.27
C PHE A 358 17.77 5.89 -2.74
N TYR A 359 17.80 4.75 -3.44
CA TYR A 359 17.40 4.64 -4.83
C TYR A 359 16.05 3.93 -4.89
N LEU A 360 15.05 4.61 -5.43
CA LEU A 360 13.71 4.08 -5.60
C LEU A 360 13.50 3.87 -7.10
N ARG A 361 12.97 2.72 -7.51
CA ARG A 361 12.55 2.51 -8.90
C ARG A 361 11.26 1.73 -9.00
N THR A 362 10.50 2.06 -10.03
CA THR A 362 9.28 1.38 -10.41
C THR A 362 9.15 1.32 -11.92
N GLY A 363 8.44 0.32 -12.43
CA GLY A 363 8.03 0.34 -13.82
C GLY A 363 7.19 -0.85 -14.24
N LYS A 364 6.52 -0.66 -15.38
CA LYS A 364 5.73 -1.67 -16.10
C LYS A 364 6.53 -2.31 -17.22
N ARG A 365 6.11 -3.50 -17.66
CA ARG A 365 6.82 -4.31 -18.67
C ARG A 365 8.29 -4.52 -18.33
N LEU A 366 8.60 -4.69 -17.05
CA LEU A 366 9.94 -5.02 -16.58
C LEU A 366 10.17 -6.54 -16.63
N GLY A 367 11.42 -6.95 -16.42
CA GLY A 367 11.84 -8.35 -16.58
C GLY A 367 11.02 -9.37 -15.78
N ARG A 368 10.54 -8.99 -14.59
CA ARG A 368 9.60 -9.79 -13.78
C ARG A 368 8.88 -8.93 -12.75
N ARG A 369 7.76 -9.42 -12.23
CA ARG A 369 7.11 -8.83 -11.05
C ARG A 369 7.92 -9.06 -9.78
N VAL A 370 8.25 -7.99 -9.07
CA VAL A 370 8.92 -8.05 -7.75
C VAL A 370 8.80 -6.73 -6.99
N THR A 371 8.61 -6.79 -5.69
CA THR A 371 8.72 -5.69 -4.75
C THR A 371 9.74 -6.09 -3.68
N GLU A 372 10.86 -5.37 -3.61
CA GLU A 372 11.92 -5.66 -2.64
C GLU A 372 12.61 -4.38 -2.12
N ILE A 373 13.14 -4.48 -0.89
CA ILE A 373 14.03 -3.50 -0.28
C ILE A 373 15.37 -4.18 -0.06
N ALA A 374 16.44 -3.65 -0.64
CA ALA A 374 17.80 -4.12 -0.43
C ALA A 374 18.59 -3.06 0.34
N VAL A 375 18.99 -3.41 1.58
CA VAL A 375 19.93 -2.63 2.39
C VAL A 375 21.32 -3.19 2.15
N VAL A 376 22.15 -2.44 1.45
CA VAL A 376 23.49 -2.88 1.01
C VAL A 376 24.56 -2.29 1.92
N PHE A 377 25.41 -3.13 2.47
CA PHE A 377 26.45 -2.73 3.42
C PHE A 377 27.74 -2.28 2.73
N GLN A 378 28.49 -1.44 3.42
CA GLN A 378 29.83 -1.03 3.05
C GLN A 378 30.75 -2.25 3.03
N ARG A 379 31.74 -2.22 2.12
CA ARG A 379 32.80 -3.22 2.14
C ARG A 379 33.65 -3.01 3.40
N ALA A 380 34.21 -4.11 3.92
CA ALA A 380 35.17 -4.02 5.02
C ALA A 380 36.33 -3.10 4.59
N PRO A 381 36.66 -2.06 5.38
CA PRO A 381 37.67 -1.07 5.00
C PRO A 381 39.09 -1.68 4.90
N HIS A 382 39.32 -2.78 5.62
CA HIS A 382 40.51 -3.60 5.51
C HIS A 382 40.10 -5.08 5.43
N SER A 383 40.71 -5.80 4.49
CA SER A 383 40.58 -7.26 4.35
C SER A 383 41.98 -7.87 4.48
N PRO A 384 42.19 -8.82 5.41
CA PRO A 384 43.44 -9.56 5.49
C PRO A 384 43.57 -10.64 4.39
N PHE A 385 42.52 -10.83 3.57
CA PHE A 385 42.52 -11.78 2.46
C PHE A 385 43.16 -11.17 1.22
N ASP A 386 43.91 -11.98 0.47
CA ASP A 386 44.45 -11.59 -0.82
C ASP A 386 43.33 -11.16 -1.78
N HIS A 387 43.62 -10.20 -2.66
CA HIS A 387 42.62 -9.69 -3.60
C HIS A 387 41.98 -10.79 -4.47
N THR A 388 42.76 -11.80 -4.85
CA THR A 388 42.29 -12.97 -5.62
C THR A 388 41.33 -13.85 -4.80
N ALA A 389 41.51 -13.92 -3.48
CA ALA A 389 40.64 -14.69 -2.59
C ALA A 389 39.24 -14.06 -2.43
N THR A 390 39.09 -12.76 -2.74
CA THR A 390 37.84 -12.00 -2.58
C THR A 390 37.32 -11.43 -3.89
N GLU A 391 37.84 -11.86 -5.04
CA GLU A 391 37.48 -11.29 -6.35
C GLU A 391 35.98 -11.42 -6.64
N GLU A 392 35.38 -12.55 -6.25
CA GLU A 392 33.95 -12.82 -6.40
C GLU A 392 33.10 -12.34 -5.20
N LEU A 393 33.70 -11.72 -4.18
CA LEU A 393 32.99 -11.25 -3.00
C LEU A 393 32.24 -9.94 -3.31
N GLY A 394 30.91 -10.01 -3.23
CA GLY A 394 30.03 -8.87 -3.35
C GLY A 394 29.96 -8.03 -2.08
N GLN A 395 28.99 -7.11 -2.05
CA GLN A 395 28.63 -6.43 -0.81
C GLN A 395 27.63 -7.29 -0.03
N ASN A 396 27.80 -7.32 1.30
CA ASN A 396 26.77 -7.91 2.15
C ASN A 396 25.46 -7.13 1.97
N ALA A 397 24.34 -7.83 2.09
CA ALA A 397 23.04 -7.20 1.93
C ALA A 397 21.98 -7.91 2.77
N ILE A 398 21.01 -7.15 3.25
CA ILE A 398 19.72 -7.67 3.74
C ILE A 398 18.69 -7.29 2.69
N VAL A 399 18.03 -8.30 2.11
CA VAL A 399 17.00 -8.12 1.08
C VAL A 399 15.67 -8.56 1.66
N ILE A 400 14.73 -7.63 1.78
CA ILE A 400 13.37 -7.88 2.22
C ILE A 400 12.49 -7.98 0.97
N ARG A 401 11.99 -9.19 0.69
CA ARG A 401 11.05 -9.43 -0.42
C ARG A 401 9.63 -9.23 0.08
N VAL A 402 8.97 -8.21 -0.45
CA VAL A 402 7.59 -7.85 -0.10
C VAL A 402 6.60 -8.68 -0.91
N GLN A 403 6.89 -8.94 -2.18
CA GLN A 403 6.14 -9.85 -3.06
C GLN A 403 6.87 -10.03 -4.41
N PRO A 404 6.63 -11.11 -5.17
CA PRO A 404 6.16 -12.40 -4.68
C PRO A 404 7.21 -13.04 -3.74
N ASP A 405 6.92 -14.23 -3.23
CA ASP A 405 7.84 -15.03 -2.41
C ASP A 405 8.33 -14.24 -1.19
N GLU A 406 7.35 -13.85 -0.37
CA GLU A 406 7.51 -13.09 0.86
C GLU A 406 8.62 -13.67 1.74
N GLY A 407 9.62 -12.87 2.08
CA GLY A 407 10.78 -13.37 2.80
C GLY A 407 11.92 -12.38 3.03
N ILE A 408 12.97 -12.86 3.67
CA ILE A 408 14.20 -12.11 3.94
C ILE A 408 15.39 -12.95 3.49
N THR A 409 16.28 -12.36 2.70
CA THR A 409 17.56 -12.95 2.30
C THR A 409 18.70 -12.14 2.92
N VAL A 410 19.61 -12.80 3.63
CA VAL A 410 20.88 -12.21 4.09
C VAL A 410 22.00 -12.74 3.21
N ARG A 411 22.70 -11.86 2.48
CA ARG A 411 23.84 -12.20 1.64
C ARG A 411 25.15 -11.83 2.34
N PHE A 412 26.07 -12.78 2.42
CA PHE A 412 27.39 -12.61 3.04
C PHE A 412 28.45 -13.50 2.38
N GLY A 413 29.72 -13.24 2.67
CA GLY A 413 30.84 -14.04 2.14
C GLY A 413 31.06 -15.31 2.95
N SER A 414 31.28 -16.44 2.27
CA SER A 414 31.68 -17.70 2.91
C SER A 414 32.83 -18.36 2.15
N LYS A 415 33.66 -19.13 2.87
CA LYS A 415 34.77 -19.88 2.29
C LYS A 415 34.20 -20.99 1.38
N VAL A 416 34.67 -21.04 0.14
CA VAL A 416 34.38 -22.15 -0.76
C VAL A 416 35.04 -23.43 -0.21
N PRO A 417 34.31 -24.56 -0.13
CA PRO A 417 34.92 -25.83 0.24
C PRO A 417 36.07 -26.19 -0.71
N GLY A 418 37.28 -26.31 -0.16
CA GLY A 418 38.48 -26.51 -0.96
C GLY A 418 39.77 -26.22 -0.20
N THR A 419 40.89 -26.45 -0.89
CA THR A 419 42.25 -26.23 -0.39
C THR A 419 42.71 -24.78 -0.52
N SER A 420 42.17 -24.03 -1.49
CA SER A 420 42.39 -22.59 -1.65
C SER A 420 41.60 -21.78 -0.62
N MET A 421 42.12 -20.61 -0.27
CA MET A 421 41.35 -19.59 0.45
C MET A 421 40.61 -18.74 -0.57
N GLU A 422 39.35 -19.09 -0.82
CA GLU A 422 38.48 -18.41 -1.77
C GLU A 422 37.15 -18.11 -1.08
N ILE A 423 36.66 -16.88 -1.18
CA ILE A 423 35.44 -16.40 -0.54
C ILE A 423 34.46 -15.97 -1.63
N ARG A 424 33.26 -16.53 -1.57
CA ARG A 424 32.15 -16.21 -2.48
C ARG A 424 30.91 -15.79 -1.72
N ASP A 425 30.04 -15.06 -2.39
CA ASP A 425 28.72 -14.72 -1.86
C ASP A 425 27.87 -15.99 -1.66
N VAL A 426 27.29 -16.12 -0.47
CA VAL A 426 26.25 -17.10 -0.13
C VAL A 426 25.04 -16.37 0.44
N SER A 427 23.89 -17.05 0.42
CA SER A 427 22.62 -16.52 0.94
C SER A 427 22.11 -17.40 2.08
N MET A 428 21.57 -16.75 3.11
CA MET A 428 20.64 -17.36 4.07
C MET A 428 19.25 -16.81 3.79
N ASP A 429 18.30 -17.71 3.50
CA ASP A 429 16.95 -17.36 3.10
C ASP A 429 15.94 -17.75 4.18
N PHE A 430 15.01 -16.84 4.44
CA PHE A 430 13.80 -17.06 5.22
C PHE A 430 12.61 -16.78 4.30
N ALA A 431 11.73 -17.77 4.14
CA ALA A 431 10.51 -17.66 3.34
C ALA A 431 9.27 -17.90 4.20
N TYR A 432 8.27 -17.01 4.07
CA TYR A 432 7.01 -17.09 4.82
C TYR A 432 6.24 -18.38 4.52
N GLY A 433 6.12 -18.75 3.24
CA GLY A 433 5.37 -19.93 2.82
C GLY A 433 5.95 -21.26 3.30
N GLU A 434 7.23 -21.30 3.69
CA GLU A 434 7.87 -22.48 4.28
C GLU A 434 7.81 -22.47 5.81
N SER A 435 7.91 -21.28 6.42
CA SER A 435 8.02 -21.13 7.87
C SER A 435 6.68 -21.04 8.60
N PHE A 436 5.61 -20.63 7.90
CA PHE A 436 4.27 -20.50 8.44
C PHE A 436 3.26 -21.27 7.59
N THR A 437 2.43 -22.10 8.23
CA THR A 437 1.43 -22.95 7.57
C THR A 437 0.14 -22.23 7.18
N GLU A 438 0.00 -20.96 7.55
CA GLU A 438 -1.19 -20.15 7.25
C GLU A 438 -0.94 -19.22 6.06
N SER A 439 -1.89 -19.17 5.14
CA SER A 439 -1.86 -18.18 4.06
C SER A 439 -2.11 -16.79 4.65
N SER A 440 -1.18 -15.86 4.43
CA SER A 440 -1.38 -14.46 4.81
C SER A 440 -2.69 -13.92 4.23
N PRO A 441 -3.51 -13.19 5.02
CA PRO A 441 -4.71 -12.53 4.53
C PRO A 441 -4.39 -11.62 3.33
N GLU A 442 -5.36 -11.44 2.44
CA GLU A 442 -5.25 -10.40 1.42
C GLU A 442 -5.19 -9.01 2.08
N ALA A 443 -4.46 -8.07 1.48
CA ALA A 443 -4.27 -6.73 2.06
C ALA A 443 -5.59 -6.03 2.40
N TYR A 444 -6.62 -6.17 1.57
CA TYR A 444 -7.94 -5.59 1.82
C TYR A 444 -8.70 -6.28 2.95
N GLU A 445 -8.55 -7.59 3.16
CA GLU A 445 -9.12 -8.27 4.36
C GLU A 445 -8.57 -7.59 5.62
N ARG A 446 -7.25 -7.42 5.68
CA ARG A 446 -6.58 -6.80 6.82
C ARG A 446 -7.01 -5.34 7.01
N LEU A 447 -6.97 -4.54 5.95
CA LEU A 447 -7.28 -3.10 6.03
C LEU A 447 -8.75 -2.87 6.39
N ILE A 448 -9.69 -3.64 5.85
CA ILE A 448 -11.11 -3.52 6.23
C ILE A 448 -11.28 -3.87 7.71
N LEU A 449 -10.66 -4.94 8.19
CA LEU A 449 -10.74 -5.29 9.61
C LEU A 449 -10.16 -4.19 10.51
N ASP A 450 -9.01 -3.63 10.16
CA ASP A 450 -8.38 -2.56 10.94
C ASP A 450 -9.24 -1.28 10.93
N VAL A 451 -9.91 -0.95 9.81
CA VAL A 451 -10.93 0.13 9.76
C VAL A 451 -12.06 -0.16 10.75
N LEU A 452 -12.59 -1.38 10.82
CA LEU A 452 -13.69 -1.71 11.74
C LEU A 452 -13.24 -1.73 13.20
N LEU A 453 -11.99 -2.07 13.47
CA LEU A 453 -11.37 -2.02 14.80
C LEU A 453 -10.97 -0.60 15.22
N GLY A 454 -10.84 0.34 14.28
CA GLY A 454 -10.33 1.68 14.54
C GLY A 454 -8.81 1.73 14.68
N ASP A 455 -8.12 0.73 14.12
CA ASP A 455 -6.68 0.62 14.14
C ASP A 455 -6.08 1.36 12.93
N ALA A 456 -5.51 2.53 13.16
CA ALA A 456 -4.98 3.38 12.10
C ALA A 456 -3.49 3.13 11.81
N ASN A 457 -2.87 2.09 12.36
CA ASN A 457 -1.43 1.83 12.23
C ASN A 457 -0.95 1.71 10.77
N LEU A 458 -1.80 1.15 9.90
CA LEU A 458 -1.48 0.84 8.50
C LEU A 458 -1.95 1.90 7.50
N PHE A 459 -2.44 3.04 7.97
CA PHE A 459 -3.06 4.04 7.11
C PHE A 459 -2.20 5.31 7.10
N PRO A 460 -1.78 5.81 5.93
CA PRO A 460 -1.03 7.05 5.84
C PRO A 460 -1.82 8.22 6.41
N ARG A 461 -1.17 9.04 7.24
CA ARG A 461 -1.75 10.29 7.73
C ARG A 461 -1.71 11.38 6.67
N THR A 462 -2.52 12.42 6.86
CA THR A 462 -2.58 13.63 6.03
C THR A 462 -1.18 14.19 5.74
N GLU A 463 -0.38 14.36 6.79
CA GLU A 463 0.97 14.91 6.69
C GLU A 463 1.93 14.00 5.91
N GLU A 464 1.80 12.69 6.04
CA GLU A 464 2.62 11.74 5.27
C GLU A 464 2.35 11.87 3.77
N VAL A 465 1.08 12.00 3.38
CA VAL A 465 0.68 12.18 1.97
C VAL A 465 1.20 13.50 1.41
N GLU A 466 1.07 14.60 2.17
CA GLU A 466 1.55 15.92 1.76
C GLU A 466 3.08 15.98 1.67
N LEU A 467 3.80 15.35 2.59
CA LEU A 467 5.25 15.23 2.51
C LEU A 467 5.69 14.40 1.30
N SER A 468 4.98 13.31 1.00
CA SER A 468 5.21 12.54 -0.21
C SER A 468 5.06 13.39 -1.48
N TRP A 469 4.05 14.25 -1.56
CA TRP A 469 3.89 15.20 -2.67
C TRP A 469 4.99 16.26 -2.71
N LYS A 470 5.36 16.84 -1.56
CA LYS A 470 6.50 17.79 -1.46
C LYS A 470 7.81 17.20 -1.98
N ILE A 471 7.99 15.88 -1.87
CA ILE A 471 9.15 15.18 -2.43
C ILE A 471 9.01 14.98 -3.94
N LEU A 472 7.83 14.58 -4.42
CA LEU A 472 7.65 14.17 -5.82
C LEU A 472 7.38 15.34 -6.77
N ASP A 473 6.60 16.34 -6.37
CA ASP A 473 6.20 17.46 -7.22
C ASP A 473 7.37 18.15 -7.93
N PRO A 474 8.51 18.47 -7.26
CA PRO A 474 9.64 19.09 -7.94
C PRO A 474 10.26 18.21 -9.04
N ILE A 475 10.17 16.88 -8.90
CA ILE A 475 10.67 15.93 -9.89
C ILE A 475 9.74 15.90 -11.11
N GLU A 476 8.43 15.81 -10.89
CA GLU A 476 7.41 15.87 -11.94
C GLU A 476 7.48 17.18 -12.72
N GLU A 477 7.54 18.32 -12.02
CA GLU A 477 7.67 19.64 -12.64
C GLU A 477 8.95 19.77 -13.47
N TYR A 478 10.06 19.21 -12.98
CA TYR A 478 11.32 19.18 -13.71
C TYR A 478 11.17 18.35 -14.98
N TRP A 479 10.63 17.13 -14.86
CA TRP A 479 10.40 16.25 -16.00
C TRP A 479 9.46 16.86 -17.04
N ASP A 480 8.37 17.51 -16.66
CA ASP A 480 7.44 18.14 -17.62
C ASP A 480 8.11 19.20 -18.50
N LYS A 481 9.09 19.92 -17.94
CA LYS A 481 9.86 20.95 -18.65
C LYS A 481 11.05 20.39 -19.44
N HIS A 482 11.47 19.14 -19.21
CA HIS A 482 12.71 18.60 -19.75
C HIS A 482 12.53 17.26 -20.51
N GLY A 483 12.86 17.30 -21.80
CA GLY A 483 13.02 16.12 -22.64
C GLY A 483 11.75 15.30 -22.82
N ARG A 484 11.94 14.03 -23.18
CA ARG A 484 10.92 12.98 -23.26
C ARG A 484 11.37 11.78 -22.43
N PRO A 485 10.44 10.91 -21.98
CA PRO A 485 10.82 9.67 -21.31
C PRO A 485 11.77 8.83 -22.17
N ALA A 486 12.82 8.28 -21.54
CA ALA A 486 13.74 7.36 -22.20
C ALA A 486 13.00 6.08 -22.62
N GLN A 487 13.24 5.61 -23.83
CA GLN A 487 12.60 4.40 -24.32
C GLN A 487 13.33 3.17 -23.78
N TYR A 488 12.59 2.18 -23.31
CA TYR A 488 13.16 0.89 -22.90
C TYR A 488 12.36 -0.27 -23.48
N LYS A 489 13.05 -1.32 -23.89
CA LYS A 489 12.40 -2.49 -24.49
C LYS A 489 11.60 -3.24 -23.41
N SER A 490 10.34 -3.58 -23.70
CA SER A 490 9.55 -4.44 -22.81
C SER A 490 10.28 -5.76 -22.51
N GLY A 491 10.27 -6.16 -21.23
CA GLY A 491 10.98 -7.33 -20.68
C GLY A 491 12.39 -7.05 -20.15
N THR A 492 12.89 -5.81 -20.24
CA THR A 492 14.19 -5.42 -19.63
C THR A 492 14.00 -4.83 -18.23
N TRP A 493 15.08 -4.34 -17.60
CA TRP A 493 15.05 -3.74 -16.25
C TRP A 493 14.93 -2.21 -16.26
N GLY A 494 14.40 -1.65 -17.36
CA GLY A 494 14.23 -0.21 -17.54
C GLY A 494 15.22 0.38 -18.56
N PRO A 495 15.27 1.72 -18.66
CA PRO A 495 16.15 2.46 -19.56
C PRO A 495 17.61 2.46 -19.08
N ALA A 496 18.56 2.56 -20.02
CA ALA A 496 20.00 2.56 -19.72
C ALA A 496 20.41 3.73 -18.81
N GLU A 497 19.71 4.86 -18.94
CA GLU A 497 19.88 6.05 -18.12
C GLU A 497 19.68 5.77 -16.62
N ALA A 498 18.83 4.80 -16.26
CA ALA A 498 18.64 4.39 -14.88
C ALA A 498 19.84 3.61 -14.33
N ASP A 499 20.52 2.81 -15.16
CA ASP A 499 21.78 2.14 -14.80
C ASP A 499 22.92 3.17 -14.67
N GLU A 500 23.01 4.11 -15.63
CA GLU A 500 23.99 5.20 -15.59
C GLU A 500 23.85 6.07 -14.33
N MET A 501 22.61 6.30 -13.87
CA MET A 501 22.33 7.05 -12.65
C MET A 501 23.06 6.47 -11.44
N LEU A 502 23.05 5.14 -11.25
CA LEU A 502 23.75 4.48 -10.15
C LEU A 502 25.25 4.34 -10.42
N ALA A 503 25.64 4.12 -11.68
CA ALA A 503 27.04 3.97 -12.09
C ALA A 503 27.87 5.23 -11.79
N ARG A 504 27.26 6.42 -11.80
CA ARG A 504 27.89 7.69 -11.39
C ARG A 504 28.38 7.68 -9.94
N ASP A 505 27.75 6.88 -9.08
CA ASP A 505 28.18 6.68 -7.71
C ASP A 505 29.01 5.39 -7.51
N GLY A 506 29.42 4.72 -8.59
CA GLY A 506 30.12 3.43 -8.54
C GLY A 506 29.24 2.25 -8.12
N ARG A 507 27.92 2.37 -8.28
CA ARG A 507 26.93 1.37 -7.86
C ARG A 507 26.19 0.78 -9.05
N SER A 508 25.49 -0.32 -8.83
CA SER A 508 24.62 -0.95 -9.83
C SER A 508 23.30 -1.37 -9.20
N TRP A 509 22.25 -1.40 -10.01
CA TRP A 509 20.97 -1.93 -9.55
C TRP A 509 21.13 -3.42 -9.22
N ARG A 510 20.55 -3.81 -8.09
CA ARG A 510 20.33 -5.22 -7.82
C ARG A 510 19.45 -5.79 -8.93
N ARG A 511 19.80 -7.00 -9.39
CA ARG A 511 18.94 -7.84 -10.22
C ARG A 511 18.24 -8.81 -9.28
N PRO A 512 16.92 -8.63 -9.04
CA PRO A 512 16.16 -9.47 -8.15
C PRO A 512 16.26 -10.94 -8.52
#